data_AF-A0A1B6GN32-F1
#
_entry.id   AF-A0A1B6GN32-F1
#
_cell.length_a   1.000
_cell.length_b   1.000
_cell.length_c   1.000
_cell.angle_alpha   90.00
_cell.angle_beta   90.00
_cell.angle_gamma   90.00
#
_symmetry.space_group_name_H-M   'P 1'
#
loop_
_entity.id
_entity.type
_entity.pdbx_description
1 polymer ?
#
loop_
_entity_poly.entity_id
_entity_poly.type
_entity_poly.pdbx_seq_one_letter_code
_entity_poly.pdbx_strand_id
1 'polypeptide(L)'
;MVWIHGGGFTFGSGHTDLHDPEYWMERDVVIVTCNYRVGAFGFLSLGTAEVPGNAGLKDQVMVLRWVQRNIAQFGGDPGNVTLFGESAGGASVSYHLLSPMSKGLFHRAIIMSGSSLNSWAFSSKAVEKSHLLGEKMGCTSQDPQEVLQYLQTVPAFDIVKAQYKLITSQDKQDIRVFPFTPSVETQEGEGERFLTDHPRSLLEKGQVAPVPLIVGVTDKEGMLVLNDIPHSDDYFKVLNNNFSRIVPGNLGLPQNGAEMVRQFFFGDKPLNWDIVPQYLDYYGDIFFYIGVDELIRLHIASGVAPVYCYNLTFDGQLGLLSWYLPQVYSQCDLRGVSHADDLGYIFKMNIPGPPEMSVGSPEEQVVKC
;
A
#
# COMPACT_ATOMS: atom_id res chain seq x y z
N MET A 1 -3.48 9.92 17.42
CA MET A 1 -3.23 9.54 16.01
C MET A 1 -3.24 8.02 15.93
N VAL A 2 -3.89 7.45 14.91
CA VAL A 2 -4.03 6.00 14.75
C VAL A 2 -3.27 5.57 13.50
N TRP A 3 -2.26 4.74 13.69
CA TRP A 3 -1.35 4.25 12.65
C TRP A 3 -1.84 2.93 12.05
N ILE A 4 -1.89 2.87 10.71
CA ILE A 4 -2.07 1.64 9.95
C ILE A 4 -0.77 1.34 9.22
N HIS A 5 -0.14 0.21 9.56
CA HIS A 5 1.13 -0.20 8.95
C HIS A 5 0.95 -0.61 7.47
N GLY A 6 2.03 -0.46 6.70
CA GLY A 6 2.15 -0.96 5.32
C GLY A 6 2.43 -2.46 5.22
N GLY A 7 3.05 -2.89 4.11
CA GLY A 7 3.41 -4.29 3.85
C GLY A 7 2.57 -5.00 2.79
N GLY A 8 2.09 -4.25 1.79
CA GLY A 8 1.41 -4.80 0.60
C GLY A 8 0.17 -5.64 0.89
N PHE A 9 -0.48 -5.42 2.04
CA PHE A 9 -1.55 -6.26 2.57
C PHE A 9 -1.16 -7.73 2.82
N THR A 10 0.13 -8.07 2.84
CA THR A 10 0.62 -9.47 2.95
C THR A 10 1.48 -9.72 4.19
N PHE A 11 2.12 -8.68 4.71
CA PHE A 11 2.92 -8.70 5.93
C PHE A 11 2.82 -7.36 6.66
N GLY A 12 3.56 -7.23 7.77
CA GLY A 12 3.62 -6.03 8.58
C GLY A 12 3.07 -6.25 9.98
N SER A 13 3.35 -5.31 10.88
CA SER A 13 2.81 -5.30 12.23
C SER A 13 2.88 -3.89 12.82
N GLY A 14 2.07 -3.61 13.84
CA GLY A 14 2.18 -2.41 14.67
C GLY A 14 3.26 -2.51 15.76
N HIS A 15 4.21 -3.45 15.66
CA HIS A 15 5.27 -3.65 16.65
C HIS A 15 6.29 -2.51 16.63
N THR A 16 6.96 -2.29 17.76
CA THR A 16 8.00 -1.27 17.96
C THR A 16 9.30 -1.58 17.20
N ASP A 17 9.39 -2.68 16.46
CA ASP A 17 10.58 -2.96 15.63
C ASP A 17 10.70 -1.94 14.50
N LEU A 18 9.57 -1.55 13.90
CA LEU A 18 9.50 -0.57 12.82
C LEU A 18 8.70 0.69 13.18
N HIS A 19 7.90 0.64 14.24
CA HIS A 19 6.95 1.69 14.60
C HIS A 19 7.10 2.13 16.06
N ASP A 20 8.34 2.25 16.55
CA ASP A 20 8.57 2.76 17.90
C ASP A 20 8.17 4.24 17.96
N PRO A 21 7.22 4.62 18.84
CA PRO A 21 6.70 5.96 18.89
C PRO A 21 7.61 6.95 19.64
N GLU A 22 8.87 6.62 19.95
CA GLU A 22 9.84 7.48 20.67
C GLU A 22 9.80 8.94 20.19
N TYR A 23 9.85 9.18 18.89
CA TYR A 23 9.84 10.54 18.30
C TYR A 23 8.52 11.30 18.53
N TRP A 24 7.39 10.58 18.68
CA TRP A 24 6.11 11.17 19.01
C TRP A 24 5.95 11.50 20.50
N MET A 25 6.77 10.92 21.38
CA MET A 25 6.68 11.18 22.83
C MET A 25 7.14 12.60 23.20
N GLU A 26 7.79 13.32 22.28
CA GLU A 26 8.08 14.75 22.40
C GLU A 26 6.88 15.65 22.02
N ARG A 27 5.73 15.07 21.66
CA ARG A 27 4.53 15.78 21.20
C ARG A 27 3.36 15.47 22.13
N ASP A 28 2.44 16.43 22.27
CA ASP A 28 1.19 16.26 23.02
C ASP A 28 0.15 15.46 22.22
N VAL A 29 0.47 14.19 21.94
CA VAL A 29 -0.39 13.27 21.18
C VAL A 29 -0.43 11.89 21.83
N VAL A 30 -1.54 11.18 21.64
CA VAL A 30 -1.62 9.74 21.91
C VAL A 30 -1.45 8.99 20.59
N ILE A 31 -0.42 8.15 20.48
CA ILE A 31 -0.20 7.28 19.32
C ILE A 31 -0.79 5.90 19.58
N VAL A 32 -1.56 5.40 18.61
CA VAL A 32 -2.12 4.04 18.62
C VAL A 32 -1.58 3.31 17.40
N THR A 33 -0.79 2.26 17.61
CA THR A 33 -0.42 1.28 16.59
C THR A 33 -1.28 0.02 16.75
N CYS A 34 -1.49 -0.73 15.67
CA CYS A 34 -2.32 -1.93 15.71
C CYS A 34 -1.90 -2.95 14.66
N ASN A 35 -2.33 -4.19 14.86
CA ASN A 35 -2.29 -5.24 13.84
C ASN A 35 -3.66 -5.38 13.19
N TYR A 36 -3.67 -5.78 11.92
CA TYR A 36 -4.86 -6.25 11.22
C TYR A 36 -4.50 -7.52 10.42
N ARG A 37 -5.49 -8.34 10.07
CA ARG A 37 -5.22 -9.54 9.26
C ARG A 37 -4.72 -9.16 7.87
N VAL A 38 -3.71 -9.88 7.40
CA VAL A 38 -3.09 -9.74 6.08
C VAL A 38 -3.21 -11.02 5.25
N GLY A 39 -2.90 -10.93 3.97
CA GLY A 39 -2.91 -12.02 3.00
C GLY A 39 -4.29 -12.64 2.83
N ALA A 40 -4.32 -13.94 2.56
CA ALA A 40 -5.57 -14.70 2.48
C ALA A 40 -6.45 -14.54 3.75
N PHE A 41 -5.84 -14.45 4.95
CA PHE A 41 -6.61 -14.29 6.19
C PHE A 41 -7.30 -12.92 6.32
N GLY A 42 -6.78 -11.90 5.65
CA GLY A 42 -7.35 -10.55 5.64
C GLY A 42 -8.26 -10.26 4.45
N PHE A 43 -8.02 -10.88 3.30
CA PHE A 43 -8.58 -10.40 2.02
C PHE A 43 -9.13 -11.52 1.13
N LEU A 44 -9.23 -12.76 1.62
CA LEU A 44 -9.98 -13.81 0.94
C LEU A 44 -11.46 -13.43 0.86
N SER A 45 -12.06 -13.65 -0.31
CA SER A 45 -13.48 -13.41 -0.58
C SER A 45 -14.04 -14.61 -1.34
N LEU A 46 -15.16 -15.15 -0.88
CA LEU A 46 -15.88 -16.21 -1.60
C LEU A 46 -17.19 -15.69 -2.22
N GLY A 47 -17.40 -14.37 -2.19
CA GLY A 47 -18.60 -13.74 -2.72
C GLY A 47 -19.86 -13.97 -1.87
N THR A 48 -19.74 -14.66 -0.74
CA THR A 48 -20.84 -14.98 0.18
C THR A 48 -20.97 -13.92 1.28
N ALA A 49 -22.11 -13.92 1.98
CA ALA A 49 -22.33 -13.07 3.15
C ALA A 49 -21.37 -13.38 4.32
N GLU A 50 -20.94 -14.64 4.46
CA GLU A 50 -20.01 -15.08 5.51
C GLU A 50 -18.56 -14.65 5.21
N VAL A 51 -18.15 -14.71 3.93
CA VAL A 51 -16.80 -14.36 3.50
C VAL A 51 -16.85 -13.37 2.33
N PRO A 52 -17.32 -12.13 2.57
CA PRO A 52 -17.49 -11.12 1.52
C PRO A 52 -16.14 -10.52 1.07
N GLY A 53 -15.09 -10.68 1.87
CA GLY A 53 -13.79 -10.01 1.70
C GLY A 53 -13.54 -8.91 2.73
N ASN A 54 -12.37 -8.28 2.61
CA ASN A 54 -11.92 -7.12 3.39
C ASN A 54 -11.94 -7.32 4.91
N ALA A 55 -11.73 -8.55 5.39
CA ALA A 55 -11.64 -8.83 6.82
C ALA A 55 -10.55 -7.99 7.52
N GLY A 56 -9.41 -7.76 6.86
CA GLY A 56 -8.34 -6.88 7.37
C GLY A 56 -8.77 -5.42 7.51
N LEU A 57 -9.51 -4.86 6.56
CA LEU A 57 -10.05 -3.49 6.68
C LEU A 57 -11.14 -3.40 7.76
N LYS A 58 -11.92 -4.47 7.93
CA LYS A 58 -12.91 -4.56 9.01
C LYS A 58 -12.24 -4.67 10.39
N ASP A 59 -11.08 -5.30 10.48
CA ASP A 59 -10.25 -5.28 11.70
C ASP A 59 -9.80 -3.84 12.01
N GLN A 60 -9.37 -3.07 11.00
CA GLN A 60 -9.00 -1.66 11.15
C GLN A 60 -10.21 -0.81 11.61
N VAL A 61 -11.42 -1.06 11.10
CA VAL A 61 -12.66 -0.43 11.63
C VAL A 61 -12.86 -0.76 13.10
N MET A 62 -12.62 -2.00 13.51
CA MET A 62 -12.75 -2.41 14.91
C MET A 62 -11.74 -1.69 15.81
N VAL A 63 -10.51 -1.45 15.34
CA VAL A 63 -9.52 -0.61 16.03
C VAL A 63 -10.04 0.81 16.17
N LEU A 64 -10.53 1.44 15.09
CA LEU A 64 -11.09 2.80 15.15
C LEU A 64 -12.28 2.91 16.12
N ARG A 65 -13.17 1.92 16.12
CA ARG A 65 -14.28 1.82 17.08
C ARG A 65 -13.79 1.62 18.51
N TRP A 66 -12.69 0.88 18.71
CA TRP A 66 -12.05 0.76 20.02
C TRP A 66 -11.48 2.10 20.47
N VAL A 67 -10.81 2.84 19.60
CA VAL A 67 -10.28 4.19 19.90
C VAL A 67 -11.42 5.10 20.34
N GLN A 68 -12.52 5.15 19.57
CA GLN A 68 -13.70 5.97 19.90
C GLN A 68 -14.27 5.67 21.30
N ARG A 69 -14.27 4.40 21.73
CA ARG A 69 -14.81 4.00 23.03
C ARG A 69 -13.84 4.15 24.20
N ASN A 70 -12.54 4.04 23.96
CA ASN A 70 -11.57 3.81 25.03
C ASN A 70 -10.49 4.89 25.15
N ILE A 71 -10.19 5.65 24.10
CA ILE A 71 -8.97 6.47 24.07
C ILE A 71 -8.95 7.59 25.12
N ALA A 72 -10.14 8.03 25.58
CA ALA A 72 -10.28 8.98 26.68
C ALA A 72 -9.64 8.49 28.00
N GLN A 73 -9.58 7.17 28.24
CA GLN A 73 -8.93 6.60 29.42
C GLN A 73 -7.39 6.66 29.35
N PHE A 74 -6.85 6.92 28.16
CA PHE A 74 -5.42 7.06 27.90
C PHE A 74 -5.03 8.53 27.67
N GLY A 75 -5.92 9.47 27.98
CA GLY A 75 -5.71 10.91 27.80
C GLY A 75 -5.93 11.42 26.36
N GLY A 76 -6.44 10.58 25.45
CA GLY A 76 -6.76 11.00 24.08
C GLY A 76 -8.18 11.54 23.93
N ASP A 77 -8.42 12.31 22.87
CA ASP A 77 -9.75 12.83 22.53
C ASP A 77 -10.38 12.03 21.37
N PRO A 78 -11.48 11.28 21.61
CA PRO A 78 -12.16 10.55 20.54
C PRO A 78 -12.76 11.47 19.46
N GLY A 79 -13.06 12.73 19.79
CA GLY A 79 -13.52 13.77 18.84
C GLY A 79 -12.40 14.40 18.00
N ASN A 80 -11.14 13.98 18.19
CA ASN A 80 -9.98 14.56 17.51
C ASN A 80 -8.98 13.50 17.01
N VAL A 81 -9.50 12.49 16.32
CA VAL A 81 -8.71 11.37 15.78
C VAL A 81 -8.16 11.69 14.39
N THR A 82 -6.84 11.62 14.22
CA THR A 82 -6.17 11.55 12.91
C THR A 82 -5.83 10.10 12.56
N LEU A 83 -6.28 9.62 11.41
CA LEU A 83 -5.93 8.32 10.85
C LEU A 83 -4.80 8.48 9.84
N PHE A 84 -3.74 7.69 9.94
CA PHE A 84 -2.61 7.78 9.03
C PHE A 84 -1.97 6.42 8.76
N GLY A 85 -1.32 6.29 7.60
CA GLY A 85 -0.68 5.04 7.18
C GLY A 85 0.21 5.23 5.96
N GLU A 86 1.14 4.30 5.78
CA GLU A 86 2.12 4.28 4.69
C GLU A 86 1.95 3.05 3.80
N SER A 87 2.19 3.19 2.50
CA SER A 87 2.06 2.11 1.51
C SER A 87 0.66 1.50 1.52
N ALA A 88 0.54 0.20 1.74
CA ALA A 88 -0.75 -0.47 1.95
C ALA A 88 -1.57 0.13 3.11
N GLY A 89 -0.91 0.70 4.13
CA GLY A 89 -1.52 1.48 5.18
C GLY A 89 -2.10 2.81 4.67
N GLY A 90 -1.38 3.50 3.78
CA GLY A 90 -1.88 4.71 3.09
C GLY A 90 -3.08 4.40 2.20
N ALA A 91 -3.02 3.31 1.45
CA ALA A 91 -4.17 2.80 0.70
C ALA A 91 -5.34 2.44 1.62
N SER A 92 -5.08 1.83 2.79
CA SER A 92 -6.08 1.59 3.84
C SER A 92 -6.74 2.88 4.32
N VAL A 93 -5.98 3.96 4.56
CA VAL A 93 -6.56 5.27 4.90
C VAL A 93 -7.45 5.79 3.77
N SER A 94 -6.99 5.69 2.52
CA SER A 94 -7.80 6.00 1.33
C SER A 94 -9.11 5.22 1.31
N TYR A 95 -9.08 3.93 1.65
CA TYR A 95 -10.26 3.08 1.76
C TYR A 95 -11.20 3.50 2.90
N HIS A 96 -10.66 3.88 4.06
CA HIS A 96 -11.46 4.39 5.19
C HIS A 96 -12.17 5.71 4.87
N LEU A 97 -11.60 6.56 4.00
CA LEU A 97 -12.28 7.77 3.51
C LEU A 97 -13.50 7.44 2.64
N LEU A 98 -13.56 6.26 2.03
CA LEU A 98 -14.64 5.84 1.12
C LEU A 98 -15.67 4.92 1.80
N SER A 99 -15.33 4.35 2.95
CA SER A 99 -16.11 3.31 3.58
C SER A 99 -17.23 3.86 4.47
N PRO A 100 -18.50 3.41 4.31
CA PRO A 100 -19.57 3.79 5.24
C PRO A 100 -19.29 3.33 6.68
N MET A 101 -18.63 2.17 6.86
CA MET A 101 -18.29 1.60 8.18
C MET A 101 -17.38 2.50 9.02
N SER A 102 -16.68 3.43 8.37
CA SER A 102 -15.66 4.29 8.98
C SER A 102 -16.18 5.70 9.27
N LYS A 103 -17.42 6.00 8.87
CA LYS A 103 -18.02 7.32 8.99
C LYS A 103 -18.04 7.80 10.45
N GLY A 104 -17.44 8.96 10.69
CA GLY A 104 -17.40 9.59 12.00
C GLY A 104 -16.42 8.96 13.00
N LEU A 105 -15.60 7.99 12.58
CA LEU A 105 -14.60 7.38 13.48
C LEU A 105 -13.27 8.14 13.52
N PHE A 106 -13.03 9.04 12.56
CA PHE A 106 -11.84 9.89 12.47
C PHE A 106 -12.20 11.25 11.87
N HIS A 107 -11.31 12.22 12.07
CA HIS A 107 -11.55 13.65 11.87
C HIS A 107 -10.52 14.31 10.96
N ARG A 108 -9.39 13.63 10.71
CA ARG A 108 -8.32 14.00 9.76
C ARG A 108 -7.69 12.73 9.20
N ALA A 109 -7.14 12.81 7.99
CA ALA A 109 -6.44 11.71 7.35
C ALA A 109 -5.06 12.13 6.85
N ILE A 110 -4.08 11.23 6.92
CA ILE A 110 -2.77 11.38 6.27
C ILE A 110 -2.50 10.12 5.45
N ILE A 111 -2.28 10.29 4.16
CA ILE A 111 -1.97 9.23 3.22
C ILE A 111 -0.51 9.35 2.81
N MET A 112 0.30 8.35 3.15
CA MET A 112 1.72 8.32 2.83
C MET A 112 1.95 7.23 1.78
N SER A 113 2.36 7.61 0.58
CA SER A 113 2.85 6.69 -0.47
C SER A 113 1.94 5.51 -0.81
N GLY A 114 0.62 5.70 -0.79
CA GLY A 114 -0.32 4.64 -1.19
C GLY A 114 -1.77 5.08 -1.27
N SER A 115 -2.48 4.66 -2.30
CA SER A 115 -3.84 5.08 -2.64
C SER A 115 -4.68 3.87 -2.98
N SER A 116 -5.99 3.94 -2.73
CA SER A 116 -6.95 2.93 -3.19
C SER A 116 -7.08 2.88 -4.72
N LEU A 117 -6.43 3.79 -5.46
CA LEU A 117 -6.35 3.82 -6.92
C LEU A 117 -5.03 3.26 -7.48
N ASN A 118 -4.05 2.94 -6.63
CA ASN A 118 -2.86 2.23 -7.13
C ASN A 118 -3.26 0.82 -7.57
N SER A 119 -2.69 0.36 -8.69
CA SER A 119 -3.06 -0.94 -9.31
C SER A 119 -2.85 -2.13 -8.37
N TRP A 120 -1.81 -2.06 -7.53
CA TRP A 120 -1.48 -3.09 -6.54
C TRP A 120 -2.43 -3.11 -5.34
N ALA A 121 -3.24 -2.06 -5.13
CA ALA A 121 -4.08 -1.90 -3.94
C ALA A 121 -5.51 -2.42 -4.11
N PHE A 122 -5.88 -3.02 -5.24
CA PHE A 122 -7.24 -3.48 -5.53
C PHE A 122 -7.27 -4.81 -6.29
N SER A 123 -8.23 -5.67 -5.95
CA SER A 123 -8.48 -6.95 -6.62
C SER A 123 -9.84 -6.96 -7.31
N SER A 124 -9.82 -7.08 -8.64
CA SER A 124 -11.02 -7.29 -9.46
C SER A 124 -11.47 -8.76 -9.55
N LYS A 125 -10.68 -9.69 -8.98
CA LYS A 125 -10.85 -11.15 -9.12
C LYS A 125 -10.70 -11.88 -7.79
N ALA A 126 -11.11 -11.27 -6.69
CA ALA A 126 -10.91 -11.81 -5.33
C ALA A 126 -11.53 -13.21 -5.14
N VAL A 127 -12.74 -13.45 -5.68
CA VAL A 127 -13.41 -14.77 -5.62
C VAL A 127 -12.64 -15.83 -6.39
N GLU A 128 -12.28 -15.56 -7.64
CA GLU A 128 -11.49 -16.47 -8.49
C GLU A 128 -10.16 -16.86 -7.80
N LYS A 129 -9.44 -15.89 -7.22
CA LYS A 129 -8.19 -16.14 -6.50
C LYS A 129 -8.40 -17.00 -5.24
N SER A 130 -9.53 -16.84 -4.57
CA SER A 130 -9.88 -17.62 -3.38
C SER A 130 -10.19 -19.08 -3.72
N HIS A 131 -10.88 -19.34 -4.84
CA HIS A 131 -11.05 -20.70 -5.37
C HIS A 131 -9.71 -21.30 -5.82
N LEU A 132 -8.85 -20.53 -6.51
CA LEU A 132 -7.50 -21.00 -6.91
C LEU A 132 -6.63 -21.38 -5.72
N LEU A 133 -6.76 -20.68 -4.58
CA LEU A 133 -6.12 -21.08 -3.33
C LEU A 133 -6.65 -22.44 -2.86
N GLY A 134 -7.97 -22.62 -2.83
CA GLY A 134 -8.62 -23.89 -2.52
C GLY A 134 -8.05 -25.04 -3.37
N GLU A 135 -7.98 -24.84 -4.69
CA GLU A 135 -7.42 -25.83 -5.63
C GLU A 135 -5.96 -26.15 -5.33
N LYS A 136 -5.15 -25.14 -4.97
CA LYS A 136 -3.74 -25.34 -4.59
C LYS A 136 -3.57 -26.06 -3.26
N MET A 137 -4.55 -25.99 -2.38
CA MET A 137 -4.58 -26.74 -1.13
C MET A 137 -5.20 -28.13 -1.28
N GLY A 138 -5.84 -28.44 -2.40
CA GLY A 138 -6.42 -29.75 -2.71
C GLY A 138 -7.94 -29.79 -2.73
N CYS A 139 -8.63 -28.66 -2.66
CA CYS A 139 -10.07 -28.54 -2.81
C CYS A 139 -10.45 -28.05 -4.21
N THR A 140 -11.03 -28.93 -5.02
CA THR A 140 -11.51 -28.58 -6.38
C THR A 140 -12.99 -28.20 -6.42
N SER A 141 -13.64 -28.05 -5.25
CA SER A 141 -15.05 -27.68 -5.19
C SER A 141 -15.27 -26.27 -5.72
N GLN A 142 -16.41 -26.10 -6.37
CA GLN A 142 -16.89 -24.78 -6.80
C GLN A 142 -17.94 -24.22 -5.84
N ASP A 143 -18.36 -24.98 -4.82
CA ASP A 143 -19.24 -24.49 -3.77
C ASP A 143 -18.42 -23.64 -2.78
N PRO A 144 -18.72 -22.34 -2.62
CA PRO A 144 -18.08 -21.48 -1.63
C PRO A 144 -18.04 -22.07 -0.21
N GLN A 145 -19.10 -22.76 0.22
CA GLN A 145 -19.16 -23.31 1.58
C GLN A 145 -18.20 -24.48 1.76
N GLU A 146 -18.11 -25.37 0.76
CA GLU A 146 -17.16 -26.49 0.80
C GLU A 146 -15.71 -26.00 0.75
N VAL A 147 -15.43 -24.98 -0.07
CA VAL A 147 -14.11 -24.33 -0.13
C VAL A 147 -13.75 -23.71 1.22
N LEU A 148 -14.67 -22.98 1.85
CA LEU A 148 -14.46 -22.39 3.18
C LEU A 148 -14.15 -23.46 4.23
N GLN A 149 -15.02 -24.46 4.35
CA GLN A 149 -14.85 -25.55 5.31
C GLN A 149 -13.52 -26.28 5.10
N TYR A 150 -13.14 -26.53 3.85
CA TYR A 150 -11.86 -27.15 3.54
C TYR A 150 -10.68 -26.27 3.99
N LEU A 151 -10.65 -25.00 3.59
CA LEU A 151 -9.57 -24.07 3.93
C LEU A 151 -9.42 -23.88 5.44
N GLN A 152 -10.51 -23.96 6.22
CA GLN A 152 -10.47 -23.93 7.69
C GLN A 152 -9.77 -25.15 8.32
N THR A 153 -9.62 -26.25 7.59
CA THR A 153 -8.86 -27.43 8.04
C THR A 153 -7.38 -27.39 7.66
N VAL A 154 -6.99 -26.49 6.74
CA VAL A 154 -5.62 -26.41 6.23
C VAL A 154 -4.72 -25.68 7.24
N PRO A 155 -3.49 -26.16 7.51
CA PRO A 155 -2.55 -25.44 8.36
C PRO A 155 -2.29 -24.01 7.86
N ALA A 156 -2.34 -23.03 8.76
CA ALA A 156 -2.25 -21.62 8.37
C ALA A 156 -0.97 -21.28 7.59
N PHE A 157 0.15 -21.91 7.95
CA PHE A 157 1.43 -21.69 7.27
C PHE A 157 1.42 -22.17 5.80
N ASP A 158 0.69 -23.24 5.50
CA ASP A 158 0.56 -23.75 4.13
C ASP A 158 -0.24 -22.77 3.27
N ILE A 159 -1.29 -22.16 3.83
CA ILE A 159 -2.05 -21.08 3.18
C ILE A 159 -1.14 -19.88 2.89
N VAL A 160 -0.37 -19.42 3.89
CA VAL A 160 0.56 -18.28 3.74
C VAL A 160 1.60 -18.57 2.66
N LYS A 161 2.13 -19.79 2.57
CA LYS A 161 3.10 -20.16 1.54
C LYS A 161 2.47 -20.25 0.15
N ALA A 162 1.25 -20.76 0.06
CA ALA A 162 0.54 -20.96 -1.20
C ALA A 162 0.13 -19.65 -1.88
N GLN A 163 -0.26 -18.64 -1.10
CA GLN A 163 -0.79 -17.39 -1.65
C GLN A 163 0.17 -16.69 -2.62
N TYR A 164 1.48 -16.75 -2.36
CA TYR A 164 2.50 -16.11 -3.20
C TYR A 164 2.60 -16.72 -4.60
N LYS A 165 1.97 -17.88 -4.83
CA LYS A 165 1.89 -18.55 -6.13
C LYS A 165 0.61 -18.23 -6.91
N LEU A 166 -0.25 -17.36 -6.37
CA LEU A 166 -1.57 -17.06 -6.94
C LEU A 166 -1.62 -15.79 -7.79
N ILE A 167 -0.45 -15.24 -8.15
CA ILE A 167 -0.36 -14.18 -9.15
C ILE A 167 -0.76 -14.75 -10.51
N THR A 168 -1.91 -14.30 -11.02
CA THR A 168 -2.48 -14.76 -12.29
C THR A 168 -1.74 -14.15 -13.49
N SER A 169 -2.00 -14.66 -14.70
CA SER A 169 -1.48 -14.03 -15.93
C SER A 169 -1.96 -12.59 -16.11
N GLN A 170 -3.21 -12.30 -15.70
CA GLN A 170 -3.75 -10.94 -15.72
C GLN A 170 -3.04 -10.04 -14.71
N ASP A 171 -2.77 -10.53 -13.50
CA ASP A 171 -2.01 -9.77 -12.50
C ASP A 171 -0.62 -9.41 -13.03
N LYS A 172 0.06 -10.33 -13.72
CA LYS A 172 1.36 -10.04 -14.37
C LYS A 172 1.23 -8.97 -15.46
N GLN A 173 0.17 -9.02 -16.26
CA GLN A 173 -0.09 -8.03 -17.31
C GLN A 173 -0.38 -6.64 -16.74
N ASP A 174 -1.05 -6.56 -15.59
CA ASP A 174 -1.41 -5.30 -14.92
C ASP A 174 -0.37 -4.89 -13.86
N ILE A 175 0.74 -5.62 -13.76
CA ILE A 175 1.83 -5.40 -12.79
C ILE A 175 1.31 -5.36 -11.34
N ARG A 176 0.38 -6.26 -11.03
CA ARG A 176 -0.14 -6.49 -9.68
C ARG A 176 0.70 -7.54 -8.98
N VAL A 177 1.37 -7.14 -7.91
CA VAL A 177 2.36 -7.97 -7.21
C VAL A 177 1.79 -8.66 -5.96
N PHE A 178 0.62 -8.24 -5.47
CA PHE A 178 0.00 -8.81 -4.26
C PHE A 178 -1.23 -9.66 -4.61
N PRO A 179 -1.31 -10.92 -4.12
CA PRO A 179 -2.37 -11.85 -4.52
C PRO A 179 -3.71 -11.53 -3.88
N PHE A 180 -3.72 -11.19 -2.59
CA PHE A 180 -4.91 -10.92 -1.79
C PHE A 180 -4.88 -9.47 -1.30
N THR A 181 -5.75 -8.64 -1.87
CA THR A 181 -5.85 -7.20 -1.64
C THR A 181 -7.33 -6.80 -1.57
N PRO A 182 -7.66 -5.57 -1.14
CA PRO A 182 -9.05 -5.11 -1.04
C PRO A 182 -9.87 -5.33 -2.32
N SER A 183 -11.15 -5.65 -2.15
CA SER A 183 -12.09 -5.88 -3.27
C SER A 183 -13.48 -5.32 -2.96
N VAL A 184 -14.30 -5.07 -3.98
CA VAL A 184 -15.72 -4.73 -3.77
C VAL A 184 -16.44 -5.92 -3.15
N GLU A 185 -17.26 -5.67 -2.13
CA GLU A 185 -18.05 -6.70 -1.47
C GLU A 185 -19.42 -6.85 -2.15
N THR A 186 -19.90 -8.09 -2.26
CA THR A 186 -21.23 -8.36 -2.80
C THR A 186 -22.32 -7.79 -1.89
N GLN A 187 -23.46 -7.41 -2.47
CA GLN A 187 -24.63 -6.95 -1.72
C GLN A 187 -25.45 -8.10 -1.11
N GLU A 188 -24.98 -9.35 -1.20
CA GLU A 188 -25.69 -10.51 -0.69
C GLU A 188 -25.61 -10.59 0.85
N GLY A 189 -26.76 -10.73 1.50
CA GLY A 189 -26.87 -10.87 2.96
C GLY A 189 -27.02 -9.55 3.72
N GLU A 190 -27.32 -9.63 5.01
CA GLU A 190 -27.49 -8.47 5.88
C GLU A 190 -26.12 -7.92 6.35
N GLY A 191 -26.10 -6.67 6.83
CA GLY A 191 -24.91 -6.04 7.43
C GLY A 191 -24.25 -4.94 6.57
N GLU A 192 -23.46 -4.12 7.24
CA GLU A 192 -22.73 -3.03 6.60
C GLU A 192 -21.51 -3.56 5.83
N ARG A 193 -21.30 -3.07 4.61
CA ARG A 193 -20.15 -3.43 3.77
C ARG A 193 -19.04 -2.42 3.95
N PHE A 194 -17.79 -2.89 3.96
CA PHE A 194 -16.67 -1.97 4.04
C PHE A 194 -16.50 -1.21 2.72
N LEU A 195 -16.49 -1.91 1.58
CA LEU A 195 -16.35 -1.32 0.25
C LEU A 195 -17.52 -1.72 -0.65
N THR A 196 -18.38 -0.74 -0.98
CA THR A 196 -19.65 -0.96 -1.69
C THR A 196 -19.56 -0.82 -3.21
N ASP A 197 -18.52 -0.17 -3.72
CA ASP A 197 -18.30 0.09 -5.15
C ASP A 197 -16.79 0.29 -5.38
N HIS A 198 -16.36 0.33 -6.63
CA HIS A 198 -14.97 0.59 -6.99
C HIS A 198 -14.51 1.96 -6.45
N PRO A 199 -13.28 2.09 -5.90
CA PRO A 199 -12.82 3.34 -5.30
C PRO A 199 -12.94 4.56 -6.21
N ARG A 200 -12.55 4.41 -7.49
CA ARG A 200 -12.72 5.46 -8.51
C ARG A 200 -14.18 5.93 -8.63
N SER A 201 -15.13 5.01 -8.70
CA SER A 201 -16.56 5.34 -8.78
C SER A 201 -17.06 6.11 -7.56
N LEU A 202 -16.61 5.74 -6.36
CA LEU A 202 -16.99 6.43 -5.11
C LEU A 202 -16.42 7.87 -5.09
N LEU A 203 -15.16 8.02 -5.49
CA LEU A 203 -14.48 9.31 -5.58
C LEU A 203 -15.13 10.24 -6.61
N GLU A 204 -15.42 9.75 -7.82
CA GLU A 204 -16.10 10.51 -8.88
C GLU A 204 -17.51 10.96 -8.46
N LYS A 205 -18.20 10.16 -7.65
CA LYS A 205 -19.52 10.50 -7.06
C LYS A 205 -19.41 11.45 -5.86
N GLY A 206 -18.20 11.84 -5.43
CA GLY A 206 -17.97 12.63 -4.23
C GLY A 206 -18.35 11.93 -2.93
N GLN A 207 -18.43 10.59 -2.93
CA GLN A 207 -18.76 9.79 -1.74
C GLN A 207 -17.50 9.56 -0.89
N VAL A 208 -17.01 10.65 -0.32
CA VAL A 208 -15.80 10.70 0.51
C VAL A 208 -16.11 11.25 1.89
N ALA A 209 -15.34 10.85 2.89
CA ALA A 209 -15.46 11.36 4.25
C ALA A 209 -15.08 12.86 4.29
N PRO A 210 -15.87 13.71 4.99
CA PRO A 210 -15.66 15.14 5.01
C PRO A 210 -14.62 15.57 6.05
N VAL A 211 -13.36 15.17 5.85
CA VAL A 211 -12.25 15.45 6.76
C VAL A 211 -11.04 16.03 6.02
N PRO A 212 -10.27 16.95 6.62
CA PRO A 212 -9.02 17.42 6.02
C PRO A 212 -8.04 16.27 5.74
N LEU A 213 -7.39 16.33 4.59
CA LEU A 213 -6.48 15.31 4.09
C LEU A 213 -5.08 15.89 3.87
N ILE A 214 -4.05 15.22 4.41
CA ILE A 214 -2.67 15.34 3.94
C ILE A 214 -2.37 14.12 3.09
N VAL A 215 -1.74 14.30 1.94
CA VAL A 215 -1.36 13.18 1.06
C VAL A 215 -0.01 13.46 0.43
N GLY A 216 0.86 12.47 0.36
CA GLY A 216 2.16 12.67 -0.25
C GLY A 216 2.89 11.39 -0.57
N VAL A 217 4.08 11.60 -1.12
CA VAL A 217 4.99 10.58 -1.61
C VAL A 217 6.43 11.00 -1.31
N THR A 218 7.36 10.07 -1.44
CA THR A 218 8.80 10.32 -1.52
C THR A 218 9.19 10.59 -2.98
N ASP A 219 10.38 11.14 -3.23
CA ASP A 219 10.80 11.52 -4.59
C ASP A 219 11.38 10.35 -5.41
N LYS A 220 11.73 9.23 -4.77
CA LYS A 220 12.27 8.01 -5.40
C LYS A 220 11.53 6.73 -4.98
N GLU A 221 10.20 6.79 -4.94
CA GLU A 221 9.32 5.64 -4.64
C GLU A 221 9.69 4.33 -5.36
N GLY A 222 10.07 4.44 -6.64
CA GLY A 222 10.37 3.27 -7.46
C GLY A 222 11.62 2.50 -7.04
N MET A 223 12.48 3.03 -6.16
CA MET A 223 13.59 2.29 -5.55
C MET A 223 13.13 0.99 -4.88
N LEU A 224 11.86 0.91 -4.43
CA LEU A 224 11.23 -0.29 -3.91
C LEU A 224 11.42 -1.52 -4.80
N VAL A 225 11.32 -1.35 -6.13
CA VAL A 225 11.30 -2.50 -7.06
C VAL A 225 12.69 -3.04 -7.37
N LEU A 226 13.76 -2.38 -6.89
CA LEU A 226 15.12 -2.75 -7.24
C LEU A 226 15.47 -4.17 -6.78
N ASN A 227 14.98 -4.58 -5.60
CA ASN A 227 15.16 -5.94 -5.08
C ASN A 227 14.47 -7.02 -5.93
N ASP A 228 13.50 -6.65 -6.77
CA ASP A 228 12.81 -7.58 -7.68
C ASP A 228 13.53 -7.72 -9.03
N ILE A 229 14.52 -6.87 -9.32
CA ILE A 229 15.33 -6.96 -10.54
C ILE A 229 16.38 -8.06 -10.36
N PRO A 230 16.37 -9.13 -11.18
CA PRO A 230 17.44 -10.13 -11.15
C PRO A 230 18.78 -9.49 -11.46
N HIS A 231 19.83 -9.84 -10.71
CA HIS A 231 21.22 -9.43 -10.97
C HIS A 231 21.78 -10.14 -12.23
N SER A 232 21.21 -9.86 -13.39
CA SER A 232 21.57 -10.48 -14.67
C SER A 232 21.30 -9.54 -15.84
N ASP A 233 22.29 -9.37 -16.71
CA ASP A 233 22.14 -8.61 -17.96
C ASP A 233 21.08 -9.21 -18.90
N ASP A 234 20.78 -10.50 -18.76
CA ASP A 234 19.74 -11.15 -19.56
C ASP A 234 18.35 -10.58 -19.26
N TYR A 235 18.14 -10.05 -18.05
CA TYR A 235 16.92 -9.34 -17.70
C TYR A 235 16.68 -8.16 -18.66
N PHE A 236 17.68 -7.29 -18.81
CA PHE A 236 17.58 -6.13 -19.69
C PHE A 236 17.54 -6.51 -21.18
N LYS A 237 18.18 -7.61 -21.59
CA LYS A 237 18.03 -8.12 -22.98
C LYS A 237 16.58 -8.49 -23.29
N VAL A 238 15.90 -9.16 -22.35
CA VAL A 238 14.48 -9.51 -22.50
C VAL A 238 13.62 -8.26 -22.62
N LEU A 239 13.87 -7.24 -21.79
CA LEU A 239 13.10 -6.00 -21.82
C LEU A 239 13.38 -5.16 -23.08
N ASN A 240 14.64 -5.10 -23.55
CA ASN A 240 14.96 -4.43 -24.82
C ASN A 240 14.27 -5.08 -26.02
N ASN A 241 14.14 -6.41 -26.02
CA ASN A 241 13.45 -7.13 -27.08
C ASN A 241 11.93 -6.99 -27.03
N ASN A 242 11.37 -6.73 -25.85
CA ASN A 242 9.93 -6.62 -25.65
C ASN A 242 9.59 -5.73 -24.44
N PHE A 243 9.63 -4.41 -24.67
CA PHE A 243 9.36 -3.41 -23.64
C PHE A 243 7.92 -3.46 -23.11
N SER A 244 6.96 -3.90 -23.93
CA SER A 244 5.56 -3.96 -23.52
C SER A 244 5.30 -4.95 -22.38
N ARG A 245 6.28 -5.79 -22.01
CA ARG A 245 6.21 -6.69 -20.85
C ARG A 245 6.14 -5.96 -19.50
N ILE A 246 6.66 -4.73 -19.44
CA ILE A 246 6.67 -3.93 -18.21
C ILE A 246 5.73 -2.75 -18.28
N VAL A 247 4.86 -2.68 -19.31
CA VAL A 247 3.83 -1.65 -19.45
C VAL A 247 2.50 -2.24 -18.97
N PRO A 248 1.88 -1.70 -17.90
CA PRO A 248 0.64 -2.28 -17.39
C PRO A 248 -0.50 -2.21 -18.41
N GLY A 249 -1.18 -3.34 -18.62
CA GLY A 249 -2.29 -3.45 -19.57
C GLY A 249 -3.52 -2.62 -19.19
N ASN A 250 -3.68 -2.31 -17.90
CA ASN A 250 -4.80 -1.54 -17.35
C ASN A 250 -4.64 -0.01 -17.43
N LEU A 251 -3.57 0.50 -18.06
CA LEU A 251 -3.39 1.96 -18.27
C LEU A 251 -4.28 2.53 -19.38
N GLY A 252 -4.90 1.68 -20.21
CA GLY A 252 -5.76 2.14 -21.31
C GLY A 252 -5.02 2.91 -22.41
N LEU A 253 -3.73 2.63 -22.60
CA LEU A 253 -2.88 3.30 -23.58
C LEU A 253 -3.29 2.93 -25.02
N PRO A 254 -3.02 3.82 -26.01
CA PRO A 254 -3.22 3.50 -27.43
C PRO A 254 -2.28 2.37 -27.89
N GLN A 255 -2.46 1.87 -29.13
CA GLN A 255 -1.65 0.77 -29.68
C GLN A 255 -0.13 1.01 -29.63
N ASN A 256 0.31 2.26 -29.86
CA ASN A 256 1.71 2.68 -29.76
C ASN A 256 2.12 3.13 -28.35
N GLY A 257 1.27 2.89 -27.34
CA GLY A 257 1.44 3.38 -25.98
C GLY A 257 2.73 2.89 -25.31
N ALA A 258 3.11 1.63 -25.55
CA ALA A 258 4.37 1.09 -25.02
C ALA A 258 5.59 1.83 -25.58
N GLU A 259 5.56 2.22 -26.86
CA GLU A 259 6.64 2.99 -27.50
C GLU A 259 6.68 4.42 -26.96
N MET A 260 5.51 5.03 -26.71
CA MET A 260 5.42 6.35 -26.08
C MET A 260 6.01 6.35 -24.67
N VAL A 261 5.66 5.36 -23.85
CA VAL A 261 6.23 5.18 -22.50
C VAL A 261 7.73 4.96 -22.58
N ARG A 262 8.18 4.08 -23.48
CA ARG A 262 9.62 3.83 -23.68
C ARG A 262 10.36 5.12 -24.03
N GLN A 263 9.82 5.90 -24.97
CA GLN A 263 10.42 7.14 -25.43
C GLN A 263 10.48 8.20 -24.32
N PHE A 264 9.42 8.30 -23.52
CA PHE A 264 9.34 9.29 -22.44
C PHE A 264 10.39 9.04 -21.34
N PHE A 265 10.51 7.81 -20.85
CA PHE A 265 11.41 7.48 -19.74
C PHE A 265 12.83 7.16 -20.16
N PHE A 266 13.01 6.51 -21.32
CA PHE A 266 14.30 5.91 -21.71
C PHE A 266 14.88 6.48 -23.02
N GLY A 267 14.06 7.16 -23.83
CA GLY A 267 14.46 7.62 -25.16
C GLY A 267 14.96 6.48 -26.05
N ASP A 268 16.00 6.75 -26.84
CA ASP A 268 16.60 5.76 -27.74
C ASP A 268 17.64 4.84 -27.06
N LYS A 269 17.91 5.03 -25.77
CA LYS A 269 18.93 4.26 -25.06
C LYS A 269 18.47 2.81 -24.84
N PRO A 270 19.37 1.82 -24.97
CA PRO A 270 19.06 0.46 -24.54
C PRO A 270 18.92 0.42 -23.02
N LEU A 271 18.01 -0.43 -22.52
CA LEU A 271 17.91 -0.72 -21.11
C LEU A 271 19.15 -1.52 -20.66
N ASN A 272 19.79 -1.10 -19.58
CA ASN A 272 20.97 -1.72 -18.97
C ASN A 272 21.13 -1.17 -17.53
N TRP A 273 22.23 -1.49 -16.84
CA TRP A 273 22.47 -0.98 -15.50
C TRP A 273 22.67 0.55 -15.41
N ASP A 274 23.10 1.21 -16.48
CA ASP A 274 23.35 2.66 -16.50
C ASP A 274 22.06 3.49 -16.48
N ILE A 275 20.94 2.91 -16.92
CA ILE A 275 19.63 3.59 -16.97
C ILE A 275 18.72 3.21 -15.79
N VAL A 276 19.25 2.48 -14.80
CA VAL A 276 18.49 2.08 -13.61
C VAL A 276 17.80 3.28 -12.95
N PRO A 277 18.41 4.47 -12.81
CA PRO A 277 17.70 5.63 -12.25
C PRO A 277 16.39 5.96 -12.99
N GLN A 278 16.40 5.99 -14.33
CA GLN A 278 15.19 6.22 -15.13
C GLN A 278 14.20 5.06 -15.03
N TYR A 279 14.70 3.84 -14.87
CA TYR A 279 13.87 2.66 -14.64
C TYR A 279 13.14 2.77 -13.30
N LEU A 280 13.80 3.24 -12.25
CA LEU A 280 13.18 3.46 -10.95
C LEU A 280 12.19 4.64 -11.00
N ASP A 281 12.50 5.73 -11.72
CA ASP A 281 11.53 6.81 -11.97
C ASP A 281 10.26 6.28 -12.65
N TYR A 282 10.41 5.42 -13.68
CA TYR A 282 9.29 4.75 -14.34
C TYR A 282 8.43 3.92 -13.37
N TYR A 283 9.06 3.10 -12.52
CA TYR A 283 8.31 2.28 -11.56
C TYR A 283 7.69 3.11 -10.43
N GLY A 284 8.27 4.26 -10.07
CA GLY A 284 7.66 5.23 -9.17
C GLY A 284 6.32 5.75 -9.72
N ASP A 285 6.28 6.12 -11.00
CA ASP A 285 5.05 6.52 -11.69
C ASP A 285 3.99 5.41 -11.66
N ILE A 286 4.38 4.20 -12.06
CA ILE A 286 3.47 3.06 -12.20
C ILE A 286 2.92 2.57 -10.87
N PHE A 287 3.75 2.47 -9.84
CA PHE A 287 3.33 1.91 -8.56
C PHE A 287 2.65 2.96 -7.68
N PHE A 288 3.08 4.22 -7.72
CA PHE A 288 2.70 5.21 -6.72
C PHE A 288 2.14 6.49 -7.31
N TYR A 289 2.92 7.24 -8.10
CA TYR A 289 2.58 8.62 -8.41
C TYR A 289 1.27 8.76 -9.19
N ILE A 290 1.01 7.93 -10.20
CA ILE A 290 -0.22 8.03 -11.00
C ILE A 290 -1.48 7.85 -10.12
N GLY A 291 -1.48 6.83 -9.26
CA GLY A 291 -2.65 6.52 -8.41
C GLY A 291 -2.83 7.51 -7.26
N VAL A 292 -1.75 8.10 -6.74
CA VAL A 292 -1.81 9.15 -5.70
C VAL A 292 -2.23 10.50 -6.32
N ASP A 293 -1.69 10.87 -7.48
CA ASP A 293 -2.07 12.09 -8.21
C ASP A 293 -3.54 12.05 -8.66
N GLU A 294 -4.02 10.90 -9.14
CA GLU A 294 -5.45 10.72 -9.44
C GLU A 294 -6.32 10.89 -8.18
N LEU A 295 -5.91 10.30 -7.06
CA LEU A 295 -6.62 10.43 -5.78
C LEU A 295 -6.72 11.89 -5.33
N ILE A 296 -5.61 12.64 -5.42
CA ILE A 296 -5.54 14.07 -5.08
C ILE A 296 -6.53 14.85 -5.95
N ARG A 297 -6.49 14.65 -7.28
CA ARG A 297 -7.36 15.37 -8.21
C ARG A 297 -8.84 15.10 -7.94
N LEU A 298 -9.21 13.86 -7.67
CA LEU A 298 -10.60 13.51 -7.37
C LEU A 298 -11.07 14.08 -6.01
N HIS A 299 -10.21 14.08 -4.97
CA HIS A 299 -10.55 14.73 -3.71
C HIS A 299 -10.72 16.24 -3.85
N ILE A 300 -9.81 16.92 -4.58
CA ILE A 300 -9.94 18.35 -4.88
C ILE A 300 -11.23 18.64 -5.65
N ALA A 301 -11.52 17.83 -6.68
CA ALA A 301 -12.74 17.98 -7.48
C ALA A 301 -14.03 17.76 -6.67
N SER A 302 -14.01 16.92 -5.65
CA SER A 302 -15.16 16.71 -4.75
C SER A 302 -15.53 17.97 -3.96
N GLY A 303 -14.56 18.84 -3.66
CA GLY A 303 -14.75 20.07 -2.88
C GLY A 303 -15.19 19.84 -1.42
N VAL A 304 -15.11 18.60 -0.92
CA VAL A 304 -15.69 18.21 0.37
C VAL A 304 -14.86 18.71 1.56
N ALA A 305 -13.52 18.70 1.47
CA ALA A 305 -12.62 19.14 2.53
C ALA A 305 -11.25 19.61 1.96
N PRO A 306 -10.44 20.37 2.73
CA PRO A 306 -9.11 20.79 2.30
C PRO A 306 -8.16 19.61 2.07
N VAL A 307 -7.36 19.70 1.01
CA VAL A 307 -6.31 18.74 0.64
C VAL A 307 -4.96 19.45 0.68
N TYR A 308 -4.01 18.88 1.41
CA TYR A 308 -2.62 19.34 1.50
C TYR A 308 -1.70 18.27 0.93
N CYS A 309 -0.74 18.67 0.10
CA CYS A 309 0.19 17.75 -0.53
C CYS A 309 1.60 17.93 0.03
N TYR A 310 2.33 16.82 0.20
CA TYR A 310 3.77 16.84 0.45
C TYR A 310 4.52 15.98 -0.57
N ASN A 311 5.78 16.32 -0.78
CA ASN A 311 6.76 15.48 -1.48
C ASN A 311 8.03 15.48 -0.64
N LEU A 312 8.41 14.32 -0.10
CA LEU A 312 9.61 14.22 0.73
C LEU A 312 10.85 14.06 -0.15
N THR A 313 11.76 15.03 -0.06
CA THR A 313 13.04 15.03 -0.79
C THR A 313 14.24 15.11 0.16
N PHE A 314 14.03 14.91 1.46
CA PHE A 314 15.12 14.92 2.43
C PHE A 314 15.86 13.57 2.40
N ASP A 315 16.95 13.54 1.65
CA ASP A 315 17.87 12.40 1.54
C ASP A 315 18.81 12.39 2.76
N GLY A 316 18.43 11.62 3.78
CA GLY A 316 19.18 11.46 5.03
C GLY A 316 19.32 10.00 5.43
N GLN A 317 19.92 9.74 6.59
CA GLN A 317 20.43 8.41 6.91
C GLN A 317 19.42 7.44 7.55
N LEU A 318 18.25 7.91 7.98
CA LEU A 318 17.28 7.08 8.73
C LEU A 318 16.35 6.25 7.81
N GLY A 319 16.35 6.53 6.50
CA GLY A 319 15.57 5.77 5.52
C GLY A 319 16.13 4.35 5.33
N LEU A 320 15.30 3.33 5.50
CA LEU A 320 15.73 1.94 5.42
C LEU A 320 16.24 1.55 4.02
N LEU A 321 15.50 1.91 2.97
CA LEU A 321 15.82 1.49 1.61
C LEU A 321 16.92 2.36 1.00
N SER A 322 16.90 3.68 1.19
CA SER A 322 18.02 4.54 0.78
C SER A 322 19.32 4.22 1.53
N TRP A 323 19.26 3.68 2.75
CA TRP A 323 20.44 3.15 3.43
C TRP A 323 20.92 1.81 2.84
N TYR A 324 20.00 0.87 2.63
CA TYR A 324 20.34 -0.51 2.24
C TYR A 324 20.73 -0.67 0.76
N LEU A 325 19.96 -0.11 -0.17
CA LEU A 325 20.09 -0.40 -1.60
C LEU A 325 21.45 0.00 -2.20
N PRO A 326 22.07 1.15 -1.86
CA PRO A 326 23.39 1.51 -2.37
C PRO A 326 24.50 0.51 -1.98
N GLN A 327 24.33 -0.22 -0.88
CA GLN A 327 25.29 -1.23 -0.43
C GLN A 327 25.23 -2.51 -1.29
N VAL A 328 24.07 -2.81 -1.87
CA VAL A 328 23.84 -4.00 -2.71
C VAL A 328 24.00 -3.68 -4.19
N TYR A 329 23.63 -2.47 -4.60
CA TYR A 329 23.61 -2.02 -5.99
C TYR A 329 24.59 -0.85 -6.20
N SER A 330 25.83 -1.03 -5.75
CA SER A 330 26.89 0.00 -5.80
C SER A 330 27.22 0.54 -7.21
N GLN A 331 26.78 -0.17 -8.26
CA GLN A 331 26.92 0.25 -9.66
C GLN A 331 25.86 1.26 -10.12
N CYS A 332 24.81 1.49 -9.33
CA CYS A 332 23.68 2.37 -9.67
C CYS A 332 23.74 3.68 -8.87
N ASP A 333 23.34 4.80 -9.49
CA ASP A 333 23.14 6.07 -8.79
C ASP A 333 21.77 6.06 -8.08
N LEU A 334 21.78 5.84 -6.78
CA LEU A 334 20.59 5.63 -5.95
C LEU A 334 20.37 6.76 -4.94
N ARG A 335 20.65 8.01 -5.34
CA ARG A 335 20.38 9.20 -4.52
C ARG A 335 18.90 9.55 -4.50
N GLY A 336 18.42 10.05 -3.37
CA GLY A 336 17.03 10.41 -3.11
C GLY A 336 16.35 9.56 -2.04
N VAL A 337 15.05 9.75 -1.89
CA VAL A 337 14.26 9.16 -0.79
C VAL A 337 13.40 8.03 -1.33
N SER A 338 13.69 6.80 -0.91
CA SER A 338 12.95 5.62 -1.36
C SER A 338 11.58 5.50 -0.68
N HIS A 339 10.73 4.64 -1.22
CA HIS A 339 9.47 4.21 -0.59
C HIS A 339 9.68 3.88 0.90
N ALA A 340 8.77 4.37 1.76
CA ALA A 340 8.77 4.19 3.20
C ALA A 340 9.98 4.79 3.98
N ASP A 341 10.88 5.53 3.34
CA ASP A 341 12.01 6.13 4.06
C ASP A 341 11.60 7.31 4.96
N ASP A 342 10.42 7.89 4.73
CA ASP A 342 9.79 8.84 5.65
C ASP A 342 9.48 8.21 7.02
N LEU A 343 9.27 6.90 7.09
CA LEU A 343 9.05 6.17 8.34
C LEU A 343 10.21 6.34 9.32
N GLY A 344 11.45 6.38 8.84
CA GLY A 344 12.63 6.54 9.69
C GLY A 344 12.69 7.89 10.43
N TYR A 345 11.86 8.86 10.00
CA TYR A 345 11.76 10.19 10.60
C TYR A 345 10.49 10.39 11.42
N ILE A 346 9.53 9.46 11.36
CA ILE A 346 8.32 9.50 12.19
C ILE A 346 8.26 8.36 13.22
N PHE A 347 9.02 7.30 13.02
CA PHE A 347 9.17 6.21 13.98
C PHE A 347 10.64 5.86 14.11
N LYS A 348 11.06 5.58 15.34
CA LYS A 348 12.36 4.98 15.55
C LYS A 348 12.30 3.52 15.09
N MET A 349 13.27 3.13 14.28
CA MET A 349 13.41 1.76 13.80
C MET A 349 14.37 1.00 14.71
N ASN A 350 13.89 -0.05 15.37
CA ASN A 350 14.68 -0.92 16.25
C ASN A 350 15.14 -2.20 15.51
N ILE A 351 15.70 -2.02 14.31
CA ILE A 351 16.19 -3.11 13.47
C ILE A 351 17.66 -2.88 13.07
N PRO A 352 18.41 -3.93 12.73
CA PRO A 352 19.73 -3.76 12.11
C PRO A 352 19.59 -3.03 10.78
N GLY A 353 20.35 -1.95 10.58
CA GLY A 353 20.40 -1.25 9.30
C GLY A 353 20.78 0.21 9.47
N PRO A 354 19.83 1.16 9.31
CA PRO A 354 20.08 2.58 9.48
C PRO A 354 20.80 2.92 10.79
N PRO A 355 21.70 3.93 10.80
CA PRO A 355 22.34 4.39 12.02
C PRO A 355 21.33 4.98 13.00
N GLU A 356 21.69 5.00 14.29
CA GLU A 356 20.94 5.77 15.27
C GLU A 356 21.06 7.28 15.00
N MET A 357 19.96 8.00 15.22
CA MET A 357 19.92 9.45 15.07
C MET A 357 20.89 10.11 16.05
N SER A 358 21.73 11.01 15.54
CA SER A 358 22.70 11.76 16.35
C SER A 358 22.13 13.12 16.78
N VAL A 359 22.42 13.54 18.02
CA VAL A 359 22.02 14.86 18.51
C VAL A 359 22.68 15.97 17.69
N GLY A 360 21.90 16.96 17.26
CA GLY A 360 22.31 18.09 16.43
C GLY A 360 22.42 17.78 14.94
N SER A 361 22.07 16.56 14.51
CA SER A 361 22.14 16.18 13.10
C SER A 361 20.98 16.78 12.28
N PRO A 362 21.11 16.88 10.94
CA PRO A 362 20.00 17.28 10.07
C PRO A 362 18.76 16.39 10.25
N GLU A 363 18.95 15.10 10.53
CA GLU A 363 17.87 14.15 10.82
C GLU A 363 17.07 14.56 12.06
N GLU A 364 17.74 14.96 13.15
CA GLU A 364 17.07 15.44 14.35
C GLU A 364 16.23 16.69 14.08
N GLN A 365 16.69 17.58 13.19
CA GLN A 365 15.92 18.76 12.79
C GLN A 365 14.66 18.37 12.01
N VAL A 366 14.71 17.34 11.18
CA VAL A 366 13.54 16.84 10.43
C VAL A 366 12.54 16.18 11.37
N VAL A 367 13.00 15.34 12.31
CA VAL A 367 12.15 14.72 13.33
C VAL A 367 11.49 15.78 14.23
N LYS A 368 12.19 16.88 14.50
CA LYS A 368 11.70 17.97 15.34
C LYS A 368 10.81 19.00 14.63
N CYS A 369 10.77 19.01 13.30
CA CYS A 369 9.78 19.79 12.54
C CYS A 369 8.37 19.21 12.74
#